data_AF-A0A6J1LFV7-F1
#
_entry.id   AF-A0A6J1LFV7-F1
#
_cell.length_a   1.000
_cell.length_b   1.000
_cell.length_c   1.000
_cell.angle_alpha   90.00
_cell.angle_beta   90.00
_cell.angle_gamma   90.00
#
_symmetry.space_group_name_H-M   'P 1'
#
loop_
_entity.id
_entity.type
_entity.pdbx_description
1 polymer ?
#
loop_
_entity_poly.entity_id
_entity_poly.type
_entity_poly.pdbx_seq_one_letter_code
_entity_poly.pdbx_strand_id
1 'polypeptide(L)'
;MSYFWDWLQKRQLIKREFTLEDGSKCKFEIYSIKNFWGYALHTFLPFLVQGDFRPNDPSAIYEFPNGTTLYDDFSGDIVSRNILHGNVLLGPPRLRQISVTKGVCKTSVFTNHMPTCYRPYTWFNENRGQHQGSAWVSMWEAGVTPINGVLEVYLGAGFVKSLTHNHTENVKLIESLRDSKWISRNTRIVVIEFNLYHIMTNLLESVKLRFEQSSFGGIIPSYSFTVIQRHSFFTSPERSLQVIASLYYVMVVLFTARDAAIITQIGFCKYIRRFRNCTDFFCYVLSYLMLIIHIVHYFHIEGLLKRMKRSDKYISLDWACVLVIAYNNIAGAAIFLIWARLLTFLIINRTMAVFVEVMRRSIHEMIGFSVMLVTFIMAYAECGLALFGD
;
A
#
# COMPACT_ATOMS: atom_id res chain seq x y z
N MET A 1 -10.99 2.29 -13.58
CA MET A 1 -10.29 3.60 -13.43
C MET A 1 -8.99 3.50 -12.63
N SER A 2 -8.95 2.88 -11.44
CA SER A 2 -7.71 2.78 -10.63
C SER A 2 -6.49 2.22 -11.38
N TYR A 3 -6.69 1.21 -12.23
CA TYR A 3 -5.63 0.61 -13.03
C TYR A 3 -4.92 1.59 -13.98
N PHE A 4 -5.67 2.52 -14.59
CA PHE A 4 -5.09 3.50 -15.51
C PHE A 4 -4.22 4.52 -14.77
N TRP A 5 -4.65 4.95 -13.58
CA TRP A 5 -3.89 5.87 -12.73
C TRP A 5 -2.58 5.25 -12.24
N ASP A 6 -2.64 4.01 -11.73
CA ASP A 6 -1.47 3.25 -11.35
C ASP A 6 -0.50 3.08 -12.54
N TRP A 7 -1.02 2.79 -13.74
CA TRP A 7 -0.19 2.70 -14.95
C TRP A 7 0.50 4.03 -15.31
N LEU A 8 -0.23 5.15 -15.26
CA LEU A 8 0.29 6.46 -15.59
C LEU A 8 1.40 6.88 -14.61
N GLN A 9 1.20 6.65 -13.32
CA GLN A 9 2.21 6.93 -12.30
C GLN A 9 3.44 6.03 -12.44
N LYS A 10 3.23 4.73 -12.66
CA LYS A 10 4.32 3.81 -13.01
C LYS A 10 5.11 4.31 -14.21
N ARG A 11 4.45 4.83 -15.23
CA ARG A 11 5.14 5.37 -16.42
C ARG A 11 5.99 6.59 -16.08
N GLN A 12 5.48 7.51 -15.27
CA GLN A 12 6.16 8.78 -14.96
C GLN A 12 7.29 8.63 -13.92
N LEU A 13 7.06 7.86 -12.86
CA LEU A 13 7.99 7.76 -11.73
C LEU A 13 8.98 6.60 -11.85
N ILE A 14 8.63 5.54 -12.59
CA ILE A 14 9.40 4.29 -12.63
C ILE A 14 10.02 4.07 -14.01
N LYS A 15 9.22 4.21 -15.07
CA LYS A 15 9.69 3.93 -16.44
C LYS A 15 10.44 5.08 -17.10
N ARG A 16 10.45 6.28 -16.49
CA ARG A 16 11.14 7.45 -17.04
C ARG A 16 12.66 7.30 -16.87
N GLU A 17 13.37 7.50 -17.96
CA GLU A 17 14.84 7.55 -17.94
C GLU A 17 15.31 8.94 -17.51
N PHE A 18 16.37 8.98 -16.72
CA PHE A 18 17.04 10.22 -16.34
C PHE A 18 18.55 10.10 -16.57
N THR A 19 19.17 11.24 -16.83
CA THR A 19 20.62 11.36 -17.02
C THR A 19 21.27 11.86 -15.75
N LEU A 20 22.31 11.16 -15.28
CA LEU A 20 23.17 11.62 -14.20
C LEU A 20 24.14 12.71 -14.69
N GLU A 21 24.78 13.40 -13.73
CA GLU A 21 25.86 14.38 -13.98
C GLU A 21 27.00 13.78 -14.85
N ASP A 22 27.24 12.47 -14.74
CA ASP A 22 28.25 11.73 -15.52
C ASP A 22 27.78 11.34 -16.94
N GLY A 23 26.58 11.77 -17.37
CA GLY A 23 26.00 11.47 -18.69
C GLY A 23 25.38 10.07 -18.84
N SER A 24 25.44 9.24 -17.80
CA SER A 24 24.83 7.90 -17.81
C SER A 24 23.30 7.97 -17.70
N LYS A 25 22.61 7.16 -18.51
CA LYS A 25 21.15 7.00 -18.46
C LYS A 25 20.79 5.93 -17.44
N CYS A 26 19.95 6.27 -16.47
CA CYS A 26 19.44 5.34 -15.47
C CYS A 26 17.91 5.30 -15.46
N LYS A 27 17.37 4.16 -15.03
CA LYS A 27 15.96 3.94 -14.74
C LYS A 27 15.76 3.89 -13.22
N PHE A 28 14.53 3.62 -12.78
CA PHE A 28 14.20 3.40 -11.36
C PHE A 28 14.93 2.22 -10.71
N GLU A 29 15.71 1.44 -11.46
CA GLU A 29 16.71 0.47 -10.98
C GLU A 29 17.92 1.21 -10.36
N ILE A 30 17.69 1.76 -9.17
CA ILE A 30 18.66 2.52 -8.40
C ILE A 30 19.48 1.56 -7.55
N TYR A 31 20.72 1.29 -7.96
CA TYR A 31 21.63 0.39 -7.25
C TYR A 31 22.59 1.10 -6.27
N SER A 32 22.73 2.43 -6.38
CA SER A 32 23.72 3.22 -5.63
C SER A 32 23.13 4.48 -5.03
N ILE A 33 23.72 4.96 -3.94
CA ILE A 33 23.34 6.22 -3.28
C ILE A 33 23.46 7.40 -4.26
N LYS A 34 24.45 7.39 -5.16
CA LYS A 34 24.59 8.43 -6.19
C LYS A 34 23.38 8.44 -7.14
N ASN A 35 22.94 7.26 -7.58
CA ASN A 35 21.79 7.09 -8.45
C ASN A 35 20.49 7.55 -7.75
N PHE A 36 20.39 7.34 -6.44
CA PHE A 36 19.25 7.83 -5.65
C PHE A 36 19.17 9.36 -5.69
N TRP A 37 20.28 10.06 -5.44
CA TRP A 37 20.28 11.52 -5.48
C TRP A 37 20.01 12.06 -6.89
N GLY A 38 20.57 11.42 -7.92
CA GLY A 38 20.26 11.76 -9.33
C GLY A 38 18.77 11.56 -9.66
N TYR A 39 18.16 10.48 -9.19
CA TYR A 39 16.72 10.25 -9.34
C TYR A 39 15.89 11.32 -8.63
N ALA A 40 16.25 11.65 -7.38
CA ALA A 40 15.55 12.64 -6.59
C ALA A 40 15.54 14.01 -7.29
N LEU A 41 16.70 14.45 -7.80
CA LEU A 41 16.87 15.75 -8.46
C LEU A 41 16.30 15.81 -9.88
N HIS A 42 16.51 14.77 -10.71
CA HIS A 42 16.20 14.84 -12.14
C HIS A 42 14.88 14.17 -12.54
N THR A 43 14.29 13.34 -11.67
CA THR A 43 13.02 12.64 -11.97
C THR A 43 11.92 13.04 -11.00
N PHE A 44 12.19 12.94 -9.69
CA PHE A 44 11.18 13.17 -8.67
C PHE A 44 10.81 14.65 -8.50
N LEU A 45 11.78 15.55 -8.34
CA LEU A 45 11.48 16.97 -8.19
C LEU A 45 10.81 17.59 -9.43
N PRO A 46 11.25 17.30 -10.67
CA PRO A 46 10.57 17.80 -11.86
C PRO A 46 9.15 17.25 -12.03
N PHE A 47 8.86 16.06 -11.48
CA PHE A 47 7.51 15.51 -11.46
C PHE A 47 6.56 16.34 -10.57
N LEU A 48 7.07 16.99 -9.53
CA LEU A 48 6.28 17.83 -8.63
C LEU A 48 6.08 19.25 -9.15
N VAL A 49 6.72 19.63 -10.26
CA VAL A 49 6.56 20.95 -10.86
C VAL A 49 5.13 21.11 -11.36
N GLN A 50 4.62 22.33 -11.20
CA GLN A 50 3.25 22.69 -11.54
C GLN A 50 2.87 22.21 -12.95
N GLY A 51 1.76 21.49 -13.03
CA GLY A 51 1.13 21.08 -14.27
C GLY A 51 0.52 22.24 -15.04
N ASP A 52 0.08 21.96 -16.25
CA ASP A 52 -0.54 22.92 -17.17
C ASP A 52 -2.03 23.16 -16.89
N PHE A 53 -2.63 22.40 -15.98
CA PHE A 53 -4.05 22.52 -15.67
C PHE A 53 -4.39 23.86 -15.02
N ARG A 54 -5.33 24.57 -15.63
CA ARG A 54 -5.88 25.84 -15.16
C ARG A 54 -7.39 25.66 -14.89
N PRO A 55 -7.87 25.86 -13.65
CA PRO A 55 -9.29 25.62 -13.29
C PRO A 55 -10.29 26.48 -14.07
N ASN A 56 -9.87 27.66 -14.56
CA ASN A 56 -10.73 28.66 -15.20
C ASN A 56 -10.48 28.79 -16.72
N ASP A 57 -9.78 27.84 -17.34
CA ASP A 57 -9.51 27.89 -18.78
C ASP A 57 -10.69 27.24 -19.55
N PRO A 58 -11.41 28.00 -20.40
CA PRO A 58 -12.52 27.47 -21.19
C PRO A 58 -12.07 26.45 -22.26
N SER A 59 -10.76 26.34 -22.51
CA SER A 59 -10.18 25.32 -23.41
C SER A 59 -9.80 24.02 -22.70
N ALA A 60 -9.94 23.94 -21.37
CA ALA A 60 -9.79 22.70 -20.64
C ALA A 60 -10.89 21.71 -21.09
N ILE A 61 -10.49 20.52 -21.53
CA ILE A 61 -11.36 19.50 -22.16
C ILE A 61 -12.51 19.03 -21.25
N TYR A 62 -12.49 19.40 -19.97
CA TYR A 62 -13.43 18.91 -18.97
C TYR A 62 -14.17 20.08 -18.30
N GLU A 63 -15.44 20.26 -18.65
CA GLU A 63 -16.37 21.09 -17.88
C GLU A 63 -16.68 20.39 -16.55
N PHE A 64 -16.37 21.05 -15.44
CA PHE A 64 -16.76 20.55 -14.12
C PHE A 64 -18.28 20.66 -13.96
N PRO A 65 -18.97 19.60 -13.52
CA PRO A 65 -20.36 19.70 -13.15
C PRO A 65 -20.47 20.54 -11.87
N ASN A 66 -20.83 21.81 -12.03
CA ASN A 66 -21.23 22.78 -11.01
C ASN A 66 -20.30 22.93 -9.78
N GLY A 67 -19.62 24.08 -9.73
CA GLY A 67 -19.32 24.76 -8.47
C GLY A 67 -17.87 24.69 -8.01
N THR A 68 -17.28 25.87 -7.90
CA THR A 68 -16.03 26.27 -7.26
C THR A 68 -15.80 25.75 -5.82
N THR A 69 -16.76 25.03 -5.22
CA THR A 69 -16.75 24.62 -3.81
C THR A 69 -15.81 23.45 -3.49
N LEU A 70 -15.40 22.65 -4.47
CA LEU A 70 -14.54 21.49 -4.19
C LEU A 70 -13.07 21.87 -3.98
N TYR A 71 -12.64 22.99 -4.58
CA TYR A 71 -11.31 23.54 -4.39
C TYR A 71 -11.20 24.28 -3.05
N ASP A 72 -12.23 25.02 -2.62
CA ASP A 72 -12.20 25.77 -1.35
C ASP A 72 -12.14 24.89 -0.08
N ASP A 73 -12.23 23.57 -0.25
CA ASP A 73 -12.33 22.60 0.84
C ASP A 73 -10.97 22.10 1.37
N PHE A 74 -9.84 22.43 0.73
CA PHE A 74 -8.50 22.03 1.18
C PHE A 74 -7.64 23.23 1.59
N SER A 75 -6.77 23.07 2.58
CA SER A 75 -5.90 24.14 3.06
C SER A 75 -4.77 24.44 2.05
N GLY A 76 -4.67 25.69 1.61
CA GLY A 76 -3.54 26.22 0.83
C GLY A 76 -3.87 26.54 -0.63
N ASP A 77 -2.87 27.01 -1.38
CA ASP A 77 -3.03 27.33 -2.80
C ASP A 77 -2.99 26.06 -3.66
N ILE A 78 -4.16 25.60 -4.10
CA ILE A 78 -4.31 24.36 -4.87
C ILE A 78 -3.85 24.52 -6.32
N VAL A 79 -3.88 25.74 -6.85
CA VAL A 79 -3.53 26.01 -8.25
C VAL A 79 -2.03 25.78 -8.48
N SER A 80 -1.19 26.21 -7.54
CA SER A 80 0.26 25.98 -7.58
C SER A 80 0.68 24.54 -7.27
N ARG A 81 -0.25 23.69 -6.80
CA ARG A 81 0.01 22.29 -6.40
C ARG A 81 -0.49 21.26 -7.38
N ASN A 82 -0.97 21.71 -8.53
CA ASN A 82 -1.43 20.80 -9.56
C ASN A 82 -0.23 20.10 -10.19
N ILE A 83 -0.36 18.80 -10.37
CA ILE A 83 0.61 17.93 -11.01
C ILE A 83 -0.06 17.37 -12.25
N LEU A 84 0.60 17.53 -13.39
CA LEU A 84 0.08 17.14 -14.71
C LEU A 84 -1.28 17.82 -14.98
N HIS A 85 -2.22 17.09 -15.58
CA HIS A 85 -3.48 17.62 -16.10
C HIS A 85 -4.67 17.55 -15.10
N GLY A 86 -4.46 17.37 -13.79
CA GLY A 86 -5.58 17.32 -12.83
C GLY A 86 -5.39 16.58 -11.52
N ASN A 87 -4.14 16.27 -11.12
CA ASN A 87 -3.84 15.69 -9.81
C ASN A 87 -3.37 16.80 -8.87
N VAL A 88 -3.96 16.92 -7.69
CA VAL A 88 -3.53 17.89 -6.68
C VAL A 88 -2.62 17.21 -5.67
N LEU A 89 -1.49 17.84 -5.36
CA LEU A 89 -0.62 17.39 -4.27
C LEU A 89 -1.23 17.73 -2.91
N LEU A 90 -1.44 16.71 -2.08
CA LEU A 90 -2.00 16.86 -0.74
C LEU A 90 -0.90 17.03 0.31
N GLY A 91 -0.59 18.30 0.59
CA GLY A 91 0.51 18.71 1.45
C GLY A 91 1.87 18.42 0.82
N PRO A 92 2.96 18.96 1.39
CA PRO A 92 4.27 18.77 0.79
C PRO A 92 4.75 17.31 0.93
N PRO A 93 5.55 16.81 -0.02
CA PRO A 93 6.16 15.49 0.09
C PRO A 93 7.11 15.40 1.29
N ARG A 94 7.42 14.19 1.74
CA ARG A 94 8.41 13.98 2.81
C ARG A 94 9.36 12.83 2.48
N LEU A 95 10.59 12.98 2.96
CA LEU A 95 11.61 11.94 3.01
C LEU A 95 11.62 11.35 4.42
N ARG A 96 11.49 10.02 4.53
CA ARG A 96 11.73 9.28 5.76
C ARG A 96 12.96 8.41 5.61
N GLN A 97 13.79 8.35 6.64
CA GLN A 97 14.95 7.47 6.70
C GLN A 97 14.92 6.65 7.99
N ILE A 98 15.26 5.38 7.88
CA ILE A 98 15.51 4.50 9.02
C ILE A 98 16.97 4.10 9.01
N SER A 99 17.63 4.29 10.15
CA SER A 99 19.03 3.95 10.34
C SER A 99 19.24 3.06 11.54
N VAL A 100 20.35 2.31 11.51
CA VAL A 100 20.75 1.36 12.55
C VAL A 100 21.92 1.93 13.33
N THR A 101 21.98 1.60 14.62
CA THR A 101 23.09 1.98 15.50
C THR A 101 24.38 1.29 15.09
N LYS A 102 25.53 1.84 15.50
CA LYS A 102 26.83 1.22 15.24
C LYS A 102 26.87 -0.13 15.96
N GLY A 103 27.02 -1.21 15.19
CA GLY A 103 27.16 -2.56 15.72
C GLY A 103 28.62 -2.94 15.90
N VAL A 104 28.88 -3.83 16.87
CA VAL A 104 30.16 -4.52 16.98
C VAL A 104 30.14 -5.74 16.05
N CYS A 105 31.02 -5.76 15.05
CA CYS A 105 31.28 -6.93 14.23
C CYS A 105 32.10 -7.92 15.05
N LYS A 106 31.59 -9.15 15.26
CA LYS A 106 32.23 -10.16 16.13
C LYS A 106 33.40 -10.91 15.49
N THR A 107 33.81 -10.54 14.27
CA THR A 107 34.82 -11.29 13.51
C THR A 107 36.21 -10.66 13.67
N SER A 108 37.14 -11.43 14.23
CA SER A 108 38.50 -11.00 14.60
C SER A 108 39.32 -10.40 13.45
N VAL A 109 39.13 -10.89 12.22
CA VAL A 109 39.92 -10.51 11.04
C VAL A 109 39.58 -9.11 10.51
N PHE A 110 38.31 -8.68 10.61
CA PHE A 110 37.86 -7.40 10.03
C PHE A 110 38.04 -6.20 10.96
N THR A 111 38.31 -6.44 12.24
CA THR A 111 38.39 -5.40 13.28
C THR A 111 39.53 -4.40 13.04
N ASN A 112 40.64 -4.84 12.44
CA ASN A 112 41.84 -4.00 12.25
C ASN A 112 41.72 -3.03 11.07
N HIS A 113 40.94 -3.38 10.03
CA HIS A 113 40.79 -2.57 8.81
C HIS A 113 39.41 -1.91 8.67
N MET A 114 38.38 -2.42 9.36
CA MET A 114 37.03 -1.85 9.35
C MET A 114 36.43 -1.84 10.77
N PRO A 115 36.69 -0.79 11.57
CA PRO A 115 36.22 -0.73 12.95
C PRO A 115 34.71 -0.50 13.06
N THR A 116 34.05 -0.01 12.00
CA THR A 116 32.62 0.29 12.00
C THR A 116 31.81 -0.70 11.18
N CYS A 117 30.81 -1.30 11.81
CA CYS A 117 29.96 -2.33 11.25
C CYS A 117 28.49 -2.01 11.51
N TYR A 118 27.63 -2.30 10.52
CA TYR A 118 26.20 -2.06 10.63
C TYR A 118 25.46 -3.36 10.30
N ARG A 119 24.62 -3.82 11.23
CA ARG A 119 23.88 -5.07 11.09
C ARG A 119 22.62 -4.91 10.22
N PRO A 120 22.00 -5.99 9.74
CA PRO A 120 20.64 -5.96 9.19
C PRO A 120 19.67 -5.30 10.18
N TYR A 121 18.55 -4.76 9.69
CA TYR A 121 17.65 -4.00 10.55
C TYR A 121 16.89 -4.94 11.50
N THR A 122 16.81 -4.52 12.76
CA THR A 122 15.94 -5.12 13.76
C THR A 122 15.35 -4.00 14.60
N TRP A 123 14.16 -4.18 15.16
CA TRP A 123 13.58 -3.19 16.08
C TRP A 123 14.60 -2.73 17.15
N PHE A 124 15.34 -3.69 17.72
CA PHE A 124 16.27 -3.44 18.82
C PHE A 124 17.50 -2.62 18.45
N ASN A 125 17.91 -2.64 17.17
CA ASN A 125 19.12 -1.94 16.74
C ASN A 125 18.85 -0.62 16.01
N GLU A 126 17.58 -0.21 15.90
CA GLU A 126 17.18 1.07 15.31
C GLU A 126 17.83 2.26 16.06
N ASN A 127 18.39 3.20 15.30
CA ASN A 127 18.94 4.42 15.85
C ASN A 127 17.85 5.45 16.14
N ARG A 128 17.68 5.79 17.42
CA ARG A 128 16.70 6.78 17.91
C ARG A 128 17.32 8.10 18.36
N GLY A 129 18.63 8.27 18.18
CA GLY A 129 19.33 9.51 18.49
C GLY A 129 19.05 10.61 17.47
N GLN A 130 19.83 11.69 17.49
CA GLN A 130 19.79 12.70 16.43
C GLN A 130 20.71 12.27 15.27
N HIS A 131 20.22 12.31 14.03
CA HIS A 131 21.01 11.97 12.84
C HIS A 131 21.10 13.21 11.94
N GLN A 132 22.29 13.83 11.90
CA GLN A 132 22.61 14.95 10.99
C GLN A 132 21.55 16.06 10.95
N GLY A 133 21.15 16.57 12.13
CA GLY A 133 20.16 17.66 12.21
C GLY A 133 18.71 17.24 11.90
N SER A 134 18.42 15.94 11.80
CA SER A 134 17.07 15.40 11.76
C SER A 134 16.71 14.74 13.09
N ALA A 135 15.54 15.08 13.63
CA ALA A 135 15.01 14.46 14.84
C ALA A 135 14.34 13.13 14.49
N TRP A 136 14.51 12.14 15.37
CA TRP A 136 13.79 10.88 15.26
C TRP A 136 12.33 11.09 15.66
N VAL A 137 11.41 10.60 14.83
CA VAL A 137 9.96 10.69 15.05
C VAL A 137 9.41 9.29 15.26
N SER A 138 8.59 9.12 16.30
CA SER A 138 7.97 7.84 16.61
C SER A 138 6.84 7.50 15.62
N MET A 139 6.54 6.20 15.47
CA MET A 139 5.45 5.73 14.62
C MET A 139 4.09 6.32 15.00
N TRP A 140 3.83 6.50 16.31
CA TRP A 140 2.59 7.05 16.83
C TRP A 140 2.44 8.54 16.49
N GLU A 141 3.50 9.32 16.71
CA GLU A 141 3.52 10.75 16.40
C GLU A 141 3.38 11.01 14.90
N ALA A 142 4.02 10.18 14.06
CA ALA A 142 3.91 10.29 12.62
C ALA A 142 2.59 9.70 12.04
N GLY A 143 1.82 8.94 12.84
CA GLY A 143 0.58 8.28 12.42
C GLY A 143 0.76 7.27 11.29
N VAL A 144 1.84 6.50 11.30
CA VAL A 144 2.31 5.64 10.19
C VAL A 144 2.13 4.16 10.57
N THR A 145 2.03 3.28 9.59
CA THR A 145 2.05 1.82 9.81
C THR A 145 3.44 1.24 9.54
N PRO A 146 3.74 0.01 9.98
CA PRO A 146 4.96 -0.69 9.57
C PRO A 146 5.08 -0.73 8.03
N ILE A 147 6.31 -0.60 7.54
CA ILE A 147 6.64 -0.58 6.13
C ILE A 147 7.11 -1.98 5.74
N ASN A 148 6.33 -2.65 4.91
CA ASN A 148 6.71 -3.94 4.34
C ASN A 148 7.71 -3.71 3.21
N GLY A 149 8.98 -4.05 3.47
CA GLY A 149 10.04 -4.03 2.49
C GLY A 149 10.18 -5.33 1.72
N VAL A 150 11.13 -5.36 0.78
CA VAL A 150 11.54 -6.56 0.05
C VAL A 150 12.44 -7.44 0.92
N LEU A 151 13.37 -6.82 1.66
CA LEU A 151 14.31 -7.52 2.53
C LEU A 151 13.71 -7.81 3.91
N GLU A 152 13.16 -6.78 4.54
CA GLU A 152 12.74 -6.82 5.95
C GLU A 152 11.49 -5.95 6.17
N VAL A 153 10.82 -6.15 7.32
CA VAL A 153 9.72 -5.30 7.77
C VAL A 153 10.27 -4.21 8.69
N TYR A 154 10.10 -2.96 8.28
CA TYR A 154 10.59 -1.81 9.00
C TYR A 154 9.47 -1.17 9.84
N LEU A 155 9.81 -0.64 11.01
CA LEU A 155 8.85 0.14 11.79
C LEU A 155 8.68 1.49 11.11
N GLY A 156 7.47 2.05 11.13
CA GLY A 156 7.18 3.34 10.49
C GLY A 156 7.85 4.56 11.15
N ALA A 157 8.67 4.36 12.20
CA ALA A 157 9.43 5.40 12.87
C ALA A 157 10.67 5.80 12.06
N GLY A 158 11.32 6.90 12.44
CA GLY A 158 12.60 7.29 11.85
C GLY A 158 12.79 8.79 11.69
N PHE A 159 13.80 9.15 10.91
CA PHE A 159 14.18 10.53 10.63
C PHE A 159 13.34 11.07 9.48
N VAL A 160 12.58 12.13 9.73
CA VAL A 160 11.67 12.72 8.72
C VAL A 160 12.16 14.11 8.33
N LYS A 161 12.24 14.36 7.02
CA LYS A 161 12.46 15.68 6.43
C LYS A 161 11.32 15.99 5.46
N SER A 162 10.52 17.00 5.79
CA SER A 162 9.47 17.51 4.91
C SER A 162 10.08 18.40 3.84
N LEU A 163 9.66 18.20 2.60
CA LEU A 163 9.91 19.12 1.50
C LEU A 163 8.94 20.31 1.60
N THR A 164 9.08 21.28 0.71
CA THR A 164 8.13 22.39 0.53
C THR A 164 7.44 22.27 -0.83
N HIS A 165 6.56 23.21 -1.16
CA HIS A 165 5.95 23.28 -2.50
C HIS A 165 6.86 23.96 -3.54
N ASN A 166 7.90 24.68 -3.08
CA ASN A 166 8.79 25.43 -3.96
C ASN A 166 9.92 24.53 -4.48
N HIS A 167 9.98 24.39 -5.81
CA HIS A 167 11.01 23.57 -6.47
C HIS A 167 12.44 24.01 -6.10
N THR A 168 12.71 25.31 -6.08
CA THR A 168 14.07 25.84 -5.83
C THR A 168 14.57 25.58 -4.41
N GLU A 169 13.66 25.65 -3.43
CA GLU A 169 13.96 25.30 -2.04
C GLU A 169 14.19 23.80 -1.88
N ASN A 170 13.38 22.98 -2.56
CA ASN A 170 13.52 21.53 -2.52
C ASN A 170 14.84 21.05 -3.12
N VAL A 171 15.30 21.66 -4.21
CA VAL A 171 16.62 21.37 -4.80
C VAL A 171 17.72 21.66 -3.77
N LYS A 172 17.73 22.86 -3.17
CA LYS A 172 18.71 23.23 -2.14
C LYS A 172 18.66 22.29 -0.92
N LEU A 173 17.46 21.90 -0.50
CA LEU A 173 17.29 20.95 0.60
C LEU A 173 17.90 19.58 0.25
N ILE A 174 17.60 19.04 -0.92
CA ILE A 174 18.13 17.74 -1.35
C ILE A 174 19.65 17.78 -1.52
N GLU A 175 20.20 18.86 -2.10
CA GLU A 175 21.65 19.09 -2.17
C GLU A 175 22.28 19.13 -0.78
N SER A 176 21.67 19.86 0.16
CA SER A 176 22.17 19.92 1.54
C SER A 176 22.15 18.54 2.24
N LEU A 177 21.16 17.70 1.96
CA LEU A 177 21.07 16.33 2.49
C LEU A 177 22.09 15.39 1.83
N ARG A 178 22.41 15.60 0.54
CA ARG A 178 23.49 14.91 -0.17
C ARG A 178 24.84 15.27 0.45
N ASP A 179 25.09 16.55 0.68
CA ASP A 179 26.36 17.07 1.23
C ASP A 179 26.56 16.68 2.69
N SER A 180 25.49 16.70 3.49
CA SER A 180 25.55 16.23 4.88
C SER A 180 25.78 14.71 5.00
N LYS A 181 25.62 13.97 3.89
CA LYS A 181 25.58 12.50 3.83
C LYS A 181 24.44 11.90 4.64
N TRP A 182 23.23 12.47 4.52
CA TRP A 182 22.04 12.04 5.25
C TRP A 182 21.80 10.54 5.07
N ILE A 183 21.94 10.07 3.83
CA ILE A 183 22.02 8.66 3.48
C ILE A 183 23.47 8.20 3.62
N SER A 184 23.69 7.29 4.56
CA SER A 184 25.02 6.74 4.86
C SER A 184 24.95 5.22 4.99
N ARG A 185 26.10 4.55 5.19
CA ARG A 185 26.18 3.07 5.33
C ARG A 185 25.29 2.49 6.45
N ASN A 186 24.93 3.31 7.44
CA ASN A 186 24.02 2.93 8.53
C ASN A 186 22.53 2.92 8.14
N THR A 187 22.20 3.44 6.96
CA THR A 187 20.83 3.56 6.48
C THR A 187 20.36 2.21 5.96
N ARG A 188 19.09 1.89 6.23
CA ARG A 188 18.49 0.62 5.81
C ARG A 188 17.31 0.83 4.87
N ILE A 189 16.56 1.90 5.06
CA ILE A 189 15.52 2.27 4.10
C ILE A 189 15.36 3.78 4.06
N VAL A 190 15.17 4.30 2.86
CA VAL A 190 14.71 5.67 2.59
C VAL A 190 13.38 5.58 1.86
N VAL A 191 12.40 6.34 2.32
CA VAL A 191 11.07 6.36 1.73
C VAL A 191 10.71 7.78 1.33
N ILE A 192 10.36 7.97 0.07
CA ILE A 192 9.74 9.19 -0.43
C ILE A 192 8.23 8.98 -0.36
N GLU A 193 7.54 9.82 0.41
CA GLU A 193 6.09 9.73 0.63
C GLU A 193 5.41 11.03 0.22
N PHE A 194 4.36 10.91 -0.58
CA PHE A 194 3.48 12.01 -0.92
C PHE A 194 2.08 11.46 -1.21
N ASN A 195 1.08 12.33 -1.11
CA ASN A 195 -0.30 11.95 -1.39
C ASN A 195 -0.84 12.83 -2.51
N LEU A 196 -1.65 12.24 -3.36
CA LEU A 196 -2.30 12.90 -4.48
C LEU A 196 -3.82 12.85 -4.29
N TYR A 197 -4.49 13.88 -4.78
CA TYR A 197 -5.93 13.93 -4.90
C TYR A 197 -6.30 14.06 -6.37
N HIS A 198 -7.04 13.08 -6.88
CA HIS A 198 -7.55 13.14 -8.22
C HIS A 198 -8.92 13.82 -8.22
N ILE A 199 -8.97 15.01 -8.80
CA ILE A 199 -10.13 15.91 -8.68
C ILE A 199 -11.34 15.36 -9.46
N MET A 200 -11.13 14.73 -10.62
CA MET A 200 -12.24 14.27 -11.48
C MET A 200 -13.01 13.10 -10.88
N THR A 201 -12.30 12.19 -10.18
CA THR A 201 -12.89 10.96 -9.66
C THR A 201 -13.02 10.96 -8.15
N ASN A 202 -12.66 12.07 -7.47
CA ASN A 202 -12.61 12.19 -6.01
C ASN A 202 -11.85 11.03 -5.33
N LEU A 203 -10.72 10.62 -5.91
CA LEU A 203 -9.88 9.57 -5.35
C LEU A 203 -8.69 10.19 -4.62
N LEU A 204 -8.40 9.64 -3.45
CA LEU A 204 -7.16 9.91 -2.73
C LEU A 204 -6.16 8.84 -3.12
N GLU A 205 -4.89 9.20 -3.21
CA GLU A 205 -3.84 8.23 -3.53
C GLU A 205 -2.63 8.48 -2.66
N SER A 206 -2.12 7.41 -2.07
CA SER A 206 -0.88 7.44 -1.31
C SER A 206 0.23 6.80 -2.12
N VAL A 207 1.30 7.56 -2.36
CA VAL A 207 2.46 7.12 -3.13
C VAL A 207 3.63 6.96 -2.18
N LYS A 208 4.23 5.76 -2.19
CA LYS A 208 5.43 5.45 -1.41
C LYS A 208 6.49 4.82 -2.30
N LEU A 209 7.60 5.53 -2.49
CA LEU A 209 8.79 5.02 -3.15
C LEU A 209 9.79 4.62 -2.07
N ARG A 210 10.17 3.36 -2.01
CA ARG A 210 11.05 2.77 -0.99
C ARG A 210 12.38 2.41 -1.61
N PHE A 211 13.46 2.73 -0.92
CA PHE A 211 14.82 2.45 -1.33
C PHE A 211 15.52 1.74 -0.19
N GLU A 212 15.58 0.41 -0.26
CA GLU A 212 16.15 -0.43 0.78
C GLU A 212 17.63 -0.65 0.55
N GLN A 213 18.45 -0.38 1.55
CA GLN A 213 19.88 -0.59 1.52
C GLN A 213 20.22 -1.85 2.32
N SER A 214 20.70 -2.88 1.63
CA SER A 214 21.15 -4.12 2.28
C SER A 214 22.37 -3.87 3.18
N SER A 215 22.58 -4.74 4.17
CA SER A 215 23.76 -4.69 5.04
C SER A 215 25.08 -4.86 4.29
N PHE A 216 25.05 -5.56 3.15
CA PHE A 216 26.20 -5.75 2.28
C PHE A 216 26.45 -4.57 1.33
N GLY A 217 25.53 -3.59 1.28
CA GLY A 217 25.53 -2.49 0.33
C GLY A 217 24.48 -2.67 -0.76
N GLY A 218 24.50 -1.79 -1.75
CA GLY A 218 23.49 -1.75 -2.81
C GLY A 218 22.16 -1.17 -2.33
N ILE A 219 21.36 -0.67 -3.27
CA ILE A 219 20.00 -0.19 -3.04
C ILE A 219 19.04 -1.07 -3.85
N ILE A 220 17.93 -1.45 -3.22
CA ILE A 220 16.83 -2.20 -3.80
C ILE A 220 15.60 -1.28 -3.80
N PRO A 221 15.22 -0.74 -4.96
CA PRO A 221 14.06 0.12 -5.08
C PRO A 221 12.77 -0.71 -5.11
N SER A 222 11.77 -0.29 -4.34
CA SER A 222 10.41 -0.83 -4.41
C SER A 222 9.40 0.32 -4.31
N TYR A 223 8.15 0.08 -4.72
CA TYR A 223 7.13 1.13 -4.74
C TYR A 223 5.78 0.59 -4.29
N SER A 224 4.89 1.49 -3.87
CA SER A 224 3.49 1.19 -3.61
C SER A 224 2.65 2.41 -3.98
N PHE A 225 1.66 2.17 -4.83
CA PHE A 225 0.61 3.11 -5.17
C PHE A 225 -0.69 2.53 -4.60
N THR A 226 -1.29 3.22 -3.64
CA THR A 226 -2.56 2.77 -3.05
C THR A 226 -3.62 3.83 -3.26
N VAL A 227 -4.61 3.48 -4.08
CA VAL A 227 -5.77 4.32 -4.34
C VAL A 227 -6.83 4.08 -3.27
N ILE A 228 -7.29 5.16 -2.68
CA ILE A 228 -8.30 5.20 -1.62
C ILE A 228 -9.52 5.95 -2.15
N GLN A 229 -10.68 5.31 -2.06
CA GLN A 229 -11.94 5.98 -2.36
C GLN A 229 -12.31 6.91 -1.20
N ARG A 230 -12.56 8.20 -1.50
CA ARG A 230 -13.04 9.18 -0.52
C ARG A 230 -14.44 8.82 0.00
N HIS A 231 -15.29 8.32 -0.90
CA HIS A 231 -16.67 7.97 -0.56
C HIS A 231 -16.74 6.55 0.02
N SER A 232 -17.47 6.40 1.12
CA SER A 232 -17.97 5.10 1.57
C SER A 232 -19.32 4.80 0.90
N PHE A 233 -19.84 3.58 1.04
CA PHE A 233 -21.16 3.22 0.49
C PHE A 233 -22.30 4.11 1.00
N PHE A 234 -22.16 4.75 2.17
CA PHE A 234 -23.14 5.70 2.71
C PHE A 234 -23.13 7.06 2.00
N THR A 235 -22.03 7.42 1.36
CA THR A 235 -21.79 8.77 0.82
C THR A 235 -21.44 8.72 -0.66
N SER A 236 -21.67 7.58 -1.33
CA SER A 236 -21.40 7.48 -2.77
C SER A 236 -22.31 8.44 -3.55
N PRO A 237 -21.78 9.18 -4.54
CA PRO A 237 -22.60 10.07 -5.36
C PRO A 237 -23.62 9.28 -6.21
N GLU A 238 -23.28 8.05 -6.57
CA GLU A 238 -24.16 7.13 -7.28
C GLU A 238 -25.17 6.48 -6.33
N ARG A 239 -26.42 6.96 -6.37
CA ARG A 239 -27.52 6.42 -5.54
C ARG A 239 -27.86 4.97 -5.86
N SER A 240 -27.64 4.52 -7.09
CA SER A 240 -27.88 3.13 -7.51
C SER A 240 -27.03 2.14 -6.70
N LEU A 241 -25.74 2.43 -6.52
CA LEU A 241 -24.82 1.63 -5.71
C LEU A 241 -25.27 1.54 -4.25
N GLN A 242 -25.77 2.64 -3.68
CA GLN A 242 -26.28 2.66 -2.30
C GLN A 242 -27.46 1.71 -2.12
N VAL A 243 -28.43 1.76 -3.04
CA VAL A 243 -29.63 0.91 -3.00
C VAL A 243 -29.25 -0.57 -3.12
N ILE A 244 -28.35 -0.91 -4.03
CA ILE A 244 -27.87 -2.29 -4.21
C ILE A 244 -27.12 -2.77 -2.96
N ALA A 245 -26.23 -1.94 -2.40
CA ALA A 245 -25.50 -2.29 -1.18
C ALA A 245 -26.43 -2.45 0.02
N SER A 246 -27.43 -1.57 0.17
CA SER A 246 -28.43 -1.69 1.25
C SER A 246 -29.25 -2.96 1.12
N LEU A 247 -29.67 -3.31 -0.11
CA LEU A 247 -30.41 -4.55 -0.37
C LEU A 247 -29.57 -5.79 -0.03
N TYR A 248 -28.28 -5.77 -0.40
CA TYR A 248 -27.34 -6.85 -0.06
C TYR A 248 -27.26 -7.07 1.46
N TYR A 249 -27.04 -6.02 2.25
CA TYR A 249 -26.95 -6.17 3.71
C TYR A 249 -28.28 -6.58 4.36
N VAL A 250 -29.42 -6.11 3.84
CA VAL A 250 -30.74 -6.59 4.29
C VAL A 250 -30.87 -8.10 4.06
N MET A 251 -30.46 -8.59 2.88
CA MET A 251 -30.45 -10.02 2.56
C MET A 251 -29.52 -10.81 3.51
N VAL A 252 -28.32 -10.30 3.81
CA VAL A 252 -27.41 -10.92 4.79
C VAL A 252 -28.06 -11.02 6.17
N VAL A 253 -28.70 -9.96 6.66
CA VAL A 253 -29.35 -9.96 7.98
C VAL A 253 -30.51 -10.96 8.03
N LEU A 254 -31.36 -11.01 7.00
CA LEU A 254 -32.48 -11.96 6.93
C LEU A 254 -31.99 -13.41 6.93
N PHE A 255 -30.95 -13.72 6.16
CA PHE A 255 -30.37 -15.05 6.14
C PHE A 255 -29.64 -15.42 7.44
N THR A 256 -28.97 -14.46 8.06
CA THR A 256 -28.37 -14.66 9.38
C THR A 256 -29.43 -14.99 10.42
N ALA A 257 -30.57 -14.28 10.42
CA ALA A 257 -31.68 -14.54 11.35
C ALA A 257 -32.30 -15.92 11.13
N ARG A 258 -32.49 -16.32 9.87
CA ARG A 258 -32.95 -17.67 9.51
C ARG A 258 -31.99 -18.74 10.03
N ASP A 259 -30.70 -18.60 9.78
CA ASP A 259 -29.71 -19.61 10.19
C ASP A 259 -29.50 -19.62 11.70
N ALA A 260 -29.61 -18.48 12.38
CA ALA A 260 -29.62 -18.41 13.84
C ALA A 260 -30.78 -19.22 14.44
N ALA A 261 -31.99 -19.14 13.87
CA ALA A 261 -33.13 -19.95 14.30
C ALA A 261 -32.91 -21.47 14.08
N ILE A 262 -32.16 -21.86 13.04
CA ILE A 262 -31.79 -23.26 12.81
C ILE A 262 -30.73 -23.70 13.83
N ILE A 263 -29.77 -22.84 14.15
CA ILE A 263 -28.71 -23.10 15.13
C ILE A 263 -29.30 -23.31 16.53
N THR A 264 -30.32 -22.55 16.93
CA THR A 264 -30.96 -22.73 18.25
C THR A 264 -31.71 -24.06 18.37
N GLN A 265 -32.22 -24.60 17.26
CA GLN A 265 -32.91 -25.90 17.25
C GLN A 265 -31.96 -27.11 17.21
N ILE A 266 -30.87 -27.03 16.46
CA ILE A 266 -30.00 -28.19 16.14
C ILE A 266 -28.68 -28.18 16.95
N GLY A 267 -28.31 -27.02 17.50
CA GLY A 267 -27.03 -26.78 18.18
C GLY A 267 -25.90 -26.37 17.22
N PHE A 268 -25.02 -25.48 17.70
CA PHE A 268 -23.94 -24.86 16.90
C PHE A 268 -22.93 -25.87 16.32
N CYS A 269 -22.47 -26.83 17.13
CA CYS A 269 -21.47 -27.81 16.69
C CYS A 269 -21.97 -28.70 15.54
N LYS A 270 -23.26 -29.07 15.57
CA LYS A 270 -23.87 -29.89 14.52
C LYS A 270 -24.14 -29.08 13.25
N TYR A 271 -24.43 -27.79 13.38
CA TYR A 271 -24.58 -26.88 12.24
C TYR A 271 -23.25 -26.69 11.49
N ILE A 272 -22.15 -26.36 12.18
CA ILE A 272 -20.84 -26.12 11.54
C ILE A 272 -20.23 -27.39 10.95
N ARG A 273 -20.47 -28.57 11.53
CA ARG A 273 -19.93 -29.84 11.00
C ARG A 273 -20.37 -30.13 9.57
N ARG A 274 -21.50 -29.56 9.12
CA ARG A 274 -21.94 -29.68 7.72
C ARG A 274 -21.21 -28.65 6.86
N PHE A 275 -20.35 -29.12 5.95
CA PHE A 275 -19.54 -28.27 5.05
C PHE A 275 -20.32 -27.10 4.42
N ARG A 276 -21.52 -27.37 3.89
CA ARG A 276 -22.40 -26.36 3.27
C ARG A 276 -22.82 -25.23 4.23
N ASN A 277 -23.15 -25.59 5.47
CA ASN A 277 -23.58 -24.62 6.47
C ASN A 277 -22.36 -23.84 7.01
N CYS A 278 -21.21 -24.51 7.09
CA CYS A 278 -19.93 -23.88 7.43
C CYS A 278 -19.55 -22.80 6.41
N THR A 279 -19.65 -23.08 5.11
CA THR A 279 -19.37 -22.08 4.06
C THR A 279 -20.34 -20.91 4.12
N ASP A 280 -21.64 -21.16 4.34
CA ASP A 280 -22.65 -20.09 4.45
C ASP A 280 -22.37 -19.19 5.67
N PHE A 281 -22.01 -19.78 6.81
CA PHE A 281 -21.60 -19.06 8.02
C PHE A 281 -20.39 -18.15 7.78
N PHE A 282 -19.33 -18.64 7.12
CA PHE A 282 -18.15 -17.83 6.81
C PHE A 282 -18.47 -16.68 5.85
N CYS A 283 -19.36 -16.88 4.87
CA CYS A 283 -19.83 -15.80 4.00
C CYS A 283 -20.48 -14.68 4.83
N TYR A 284 -21.34 -15.01 5.80
CA TYR A 284 -21.96 -14.00 6.67
C TYR A 284 -20.92 -13.27 7.52
N VAL A 285 -20.00 -14.00 8.17
CA VAL A 285 -18.92 -13.39 8.97
C VAL A 285 -18.09 -12.41 8.14
N LEU A 286 -17.66 -12.80 6.94
CA LEU A 286 -16.89 -11.92 6.05
C LEU A 286 -17.70 -10.68 5.63
N SER A 287 -19.00 -10.83 5.35
CA SER A 287 -19.87 -9.70 5.00
C SER A 287 -20.06 -8.70 6.16
N TYR A 288 -20.20 -9.16 7.40
CA TYR A 288 -20.24 -8.28 8.57
C TYR A 288 -18.90 -7.59 8.82
N LEU A 289 -17.77 -8.29 8.62
CA LEU A 289 -16.44 -7.68 8.69
C LEU A 289 -16.28 -6.56 7.65
N MET A 290 -16.76 -6.76 6.42
CA MET A 290 -16.77 -5.71 5.39
C MET A 290 -17.60 -4.50 5.82
N LEU A 291 -18.77 -4.71 6.43
CA LEU A 291 -19.61 -3.62 6.93
C LEU A 291 -18.89 -2.79 8.01
N ILE A 292 -18.24 -3.46 8.95
CA ILE A 292 -17.46 -2.80 10.02
C ILE A 292 -16.34 -1.96 9.42
N ILE A 293 -15.58 -2.51 8.45
CA ILE A 293 -14.49 -1.78 7.79
C ILE A 293 -15.03 -0.56 7.04
N HIS A 294 -16.18 -0.65 6.37
CA HIS A 294 -16.81 0.49 5.68
C HIS A 294 -17.20 1.62 6.63
N ILE A 295 -17.72 1.28 7.81
CA ILE A 295 -18.07 2.26 8.84
C ILE A 295 -16.80 2.94 9.39
N VAL A 296 -15.77 2.14 9.71
CA VAL A 296 -14.48 2.68 10.20
C VAL A 296 -13.81 3.56 9.14
N HIS A 297 -13.82 3.14 7.88
CA HIS A 297 -13.28 3.89 6.74
C HIS A 297 -13.96 5.26 6.60
N TYR A 298 -15.30 5.30 6.68
CA TYR A 298 -16.06 6.54 6.63
C TYR A 298 -15.61 7.54 7.71
N PHE A 299 -15.59 7.13 8.98
CA PHE A 299 -15.16 8.00 10.08
C PHE A 299 -13.69 8.43 9.94
N HIS A 300 -12.82 7.53 9.47
CA HIS A 300 -11.41 7.81 9.31
C HIS A 300 -11.16 8.86 8.21
N ILE A 301 -11.82 8.73 7.06
CA ILE A 301 -11.68 9.67 5.93
C ILE A 301 -12.25 11.04 6.27
N GLU A 302 -13.41 11.12 6.92
CA GLU A 302 -13.97 12.40 7.38
C GLU A 302 -13.02 13.10 8.36
N GLY A 303 -12.42 12.34 9.29
CA GLY A 303 -11.40 12.85 10.20
C GLY A 303 -10.14 13.34 9.49
N LEU A 304 -9.69 12.62 8.46
CA LEU A 304 -8.54 13.01 7.62
C LEU A 304 -8.83 14.28 6.82
N LEU A 305 -9.99 14.36 6.18
CA LEU A 305 -10.41 15.52 5.40
C LEU A 305 -10.45 16.77 6.27
N LYS A 306 -11.04 16.69 7.47
CA LYS A 306 -11.07 17.80 8.43
C LYS A 306 -9.66 18.27 8.84
N ARG A 307 -8.68 17.36 8.92
CA ARG A 307 -7.28 17.72 9.16
C ARG A 307 -6.64 18.39 7.94
N MET A 308 -6.91 17.89 6.74
CA MET A 308 -6.44 18.48 5.48
C MET A 308 -6.99 19.90 5.26
N LYS A 309 -8.21 20.21 5.74
CA LYS A 309 -8.77 21.57 5.68
C LYS A 309 -8.05 22.56 6.60
N ARG A 310 -7.42 22.09 7.68
CA ARG A 310 -6.86 22.94 8.75
C ARG A 310 -5.37 23.20 8.63
N SER A 311 -4.64 22.25 8.03
CA SER A 311 -3.19 22.28 8.01
C SER A 311 -2.67 21.86 6.65
N ASP A 312 -1.79 22.68 6.10
CA ASP A 312 -1.05 22.41 4.88
C ASP A 312 0.23 21.58 5.12
N LYS A 313 0.13 20.58 6.00
CA LYS A 313 1.24 19.68 6.32
C LYS A 313 0.95 18.32 5.73
N TYR A 314 2.00 17.54 5.50
CA TYR A 314 1.86 16.14 5.12
C TYR A 314 1.01 15.40 6.16
N ILE A 315 -0.02 14.68 5.69
CA ILE A 315 -0.86 13.81 6.52
C ILE A 315 -0.69 12.38 6.02
N SER A 316 -0.43 11.43 6.93
CA SER A 316 -0.33 10.02 6.57
C SER A 316 -1.70 9.42 6.22
N LEU A 317 -1.75 8.69 5.11
CA LEU A 317 -2.92 7.91 4.68
C LEU A 317 -2.77 6.41 4.93
N ASP A 318 -1.70 6.00 5.61
CA ASP A 318 -1.31 4.61 5.85
C ASP A 318 -2.42 3.73 6.42
N TRP A 319 -3.11 4.21 7.46
CA TRP A 319 -4.21 3.48 8.07
C TRP A 319 -5.38 3.29 7.10
N ALA A 320 -5.69 4.32 6.28
CA ALA A 320 -6.68 4.20 5.22
C ALA A 320 -6.25 3.16 4.17
N CYS A 321 -4.97 3.15 3.77
CA CYS A 321 -4.42 2.14 2.86
C CYS A 321 -4.60 0.72 3.42
N VAL A 322 -4.27 0.50 4.70
CA VAL A 322 -4.42 -0.81 5.35
C VAL A 322 -5.88 -1.27 5.37
N LEU A 323 -6.82 -0.36 5.69
CA LEU A 323 -8.25 -0.66 5.67
C LEU A 323 -8.74 -1.06 4.27
N VAL A 324 -8.30 -0.36 3.22
CA VAL A 324 -8.65 -0.68 1.83
C VAL A 324 -8.07 -2.02 1.39
N ILE A 325 -6.81 -2.30 1.71
CA ILE A 325 -6.18 -3.59 1.39
C ILE A 325 -6.90 -4.74 2.12
N ALA A 326 -7.19 -4.56 3.41
CA ALA A 326 -7.94 -5.54 4.20
C ALA A 326 -9.33 -5.78 3.62
N TYR A 327 -10.05 -4.71 3.26
CA TYR A 327 -11.35 -4.80 2.60
C TYR A 327 -11.28 -5.61 1.30
N ASN A 328 -10.33 -5.29 0.41
CA ASN A 328 -10.18 -5.98 -0.88
C ASN A 328 -9.89 -7.48 -0.69
N ASN A 329 -9.06 -7.84 0.28
CA ASN A 329 -8.75 -9.25 0.59
C ASN A 329 -9.98 -9.99 1.14
N ILE A 330 -10.73 -9.37 2.06
CA ILE A 330 -11.95 -9.94 2.63
C ILE A 330 -13.04 -10.07 1.56
N ALA A 331 -13.22 -9.05 0.72
CA ALA A 331 -14.16 -9.06 -0.40
C ALA A 331 -13.80 -10.16 -1.41
N GLY A 332 -12.53 -10.31 -1.76
CA GLY A 332 -12.05 -11.39 -2.63
C GLY A 332 -12.36 -12.77 -2.06
N ALA A 333 -12.09 -12.99 -0.76
CA ALA A 333 -12.40 -14.24 -0.08
C ALA A 333 -13.92 -14.53 -0.05
N ALA A 334 -14.74 -13.52 0.22
CA ALA A 334 -16.19 -13.68 0.25
C ALA A 334 -16.76 -13.98 -1.15
N ILE A 335 -16.32 -13.26 -2.17
CA ILE A 335 -16.73 -13.49 -3.57
C ILE A 335 -16.34 -14.91 -3.99
N PHE A 336 -15.13 -15.36 -3.64
CA PHE A 336 -14.68 -16.73 -3.91
C PHE A 336 -15.59 -17.78 -3.25
N LEU A 337 -15.96 -17.60 -1.98
CA LEU A 337 -16.87 -18.51 -1.28
C LEU A 337 -18.29 -18.49 -1.88
N ILE A 338 -18.80 -17.31 -2.28
CA ILE A 338 -20.10 -17.17 -2.96
C ILE A 338 -20.07 -17.92 -4.29
N TRP A 339 -18.99 -17.80 -5.07
CA TRP A 339 -18.83 -18.55 -6.32
C TRP A 339 -18.75 -20.07 -6.08
N ALA A 340 -17.99 -20.50 -5.08
CA ALA A 340 -17.96 -21.91 -4.67
C ALA A 340 -19.36 -22.41 -4.27
N ARG A 341 -20.16 -21.56 -3.62
CA ARG A 341 -21.55 -21.86 -3.29
C ARG A 341 -22.43 -21.98 -4.53
N LEU A 342 -22.24 -21.11 -5.52
CA LEU A 342 -22.98 -21.18 -6.78
C LEU A 342 -22.76 -22.53 -7.48
N LEU A 343 -21.53 -23.07 -7.46
CA LEU A 343 -21.22 -24.38 -8.01
C LEU A 343 -22.03 -25.51 -7.36
N THR A 344 -22.40 -25.39 -6.08
CA THR A 344 -23.24 -26.40 -5.43
C THR A 344 -24.67 -26.47 -6.00
N PHE A 345 -25.17 -25.40 -6.62
CA PHE A 345 -26.46 -25.42 -7.32
C PHE A 345 -26.36 -26.04 -8.71
N LEU A 346 -25.18 -26.12 -9.32
CA LEU A 346 -24.98 -26.80 -10.60
C LEU A 346 -25.10 -28.33 -10.52
N ILE A 347 -25.07 -28.89 -9.30
CA ILE A 347 -25.29 -30.31 -9.00
C ILE A 347 -26.72 -30.76 -9.36
N ILE A 348 -27.64 -29.84 -9.64
CA ILE A 348 -28.98 -30.16 -10.18
C ILE A 348 -28.86 -30.96 -11.50
N ASN A 349 -27.80 -30.74 -12.29
CA ASN A 349 -27.54 -31.55 -13.48
C ASN A 349 -26.89 -32.90 -13.10
N ARG A 350 -27.48 -34.01 -13.59
CA ARG A 350 -26.99 -35.38 -13.36
C ARG A 350 -25.51 -35.55 -13.67
N THR A 351 -25.02 -34.95 -14.76
CA THR A 351 -23.60 -35.06 -15.16
C THR A 351 -22.67 -34.43 -14.13
N MET A 352 -23.05 -33.27 -13.59
CA MET A 352 -22.28 -32.57 -12.56
C MET A 352 -22.33 -33.28 -11.21
N ALA A 353 -23.48 -33.88 -10.86
CA ALA A 353 -23.60 -34.67 -9.64
C ALA A 353 -22.68 -35.90 -9.64
N VAL A 354 -22.58 -36.60 -10.78
CA VAL A 354 -21.65 -37.73 -10.94
C VAL A 354 -20.20 -37.26 -10.80
N PHE A 355 -19.83 -36.15 -11.44
CA PHE A 355 -18.48 -35.58 -11.33
C PHE A 355 -18.09 -35.24 -9.89
N VAL A 356 -18.97 -34.55 -9.15
CA VAL A 356 -18.71 -34.19 -7.75
C VAL A 356 -18.59 -35.43 -6.85
N GLU A 357 -19.40 -36.46 -7.08
CA GLU A 357 -19.31 -37.71 -6.31
C GLU A 357 -18.00 -38.47 -6.59
N VAL A 358 -17.56 -38.51 -7.85
CA VAL A 358 -16.26 -39.10 -8.21
C VAL A 358 -15.13 -38.34 -7.51
N MET A 359 -15.10 -37.00 -7.58
CA MET A 359 -14.11 -36.19 -6.86
C MET A 359 -14.17 -36.42 -5.35
N ARG A 360 -15.37 -36.51 -4.77
CA ARG A 360 -15.53 -36.72 -3.32
C ARG A 360 -14.95 -38.07 -2.87
N ARG A 361 -15.08 -39.11 -3.70
CA ARG A 361 -14.51 -40.43 -3.42
C ARG A 361 -13.00 -40.47 -3.61
N SER A 362 -12.48 -39.80 -4.65
CA SER A 362 -11.05 -39.79 -4.93
C SER A 362 -10.25 -38.80 -4.08
N ILE A 363 -10.90 -37.89 -3.34
CA ILE A 363 -10.20 -36.81 -2.61
C ILE A 363 -9.20 -37.36 -1.59
N HIS A 364 -9.49 -38.48 -0.93
CA HIS A 364 -8.58 -39.06 0.06
C HIS A 364 -7.28 -39.55 -0.58
N GLU A 365 -7.38 -40.19 -1.75
CA GLU A 365 -6.22 -40.62 -2.54
C GLU A 365 -5.46 -39.43 -3.14
N MET A 366 -6.18 -38.42 -3.64
CA MET A 366 -5.57 -37.20 -4.18
C MET A 366 -4.78 -36.42 -3.13
N ILE A 367 -5.27 -36.38 -1.88
CA ILE A 367 -4.54 -35.76 -0.76
C ILE A 367 -3.21 -36.50 -0.53
N GLY A 368 -3.22 -37.84 -0.50
CA GLY A 368 -2.01 -38.63 -0.35
C GLY A 368 -0.98 -38.35 -1.45
N PHE A 369 -1.43 -38.35 -2.72
CA PHE A 369 -0.57 -37.99 -3.86
C PHE A 369 -0.04 -36.55 -3.77
N SER A 370 -0.88 -35.60 -3.38
CA SER A 370 -0.50 -34.18 -3.27
C SER A 370 0.58 -33.97 -2.20
N VAL A 371 0.49 -34.65 -1.06
CA VAL A 371 1.52 -34.59 -0.02
C VAL A 371 2.86 -35.11 -0.56
N MET A 372 2.86 -36.26 -1.23
CA MET A 372 4.09 -36.78 -1.85
C MET A 372 4.66 -35.78 -2.86
N LEU A 373 3.84 -35.26 -3.77
CA LEU A 373 4.27 -34.29 -4.78
C LEU A 373 4.86 -33.02 -4.15
N VAL A 374 4.21 -32.46 -3.14
CA VAL A 374 4.70 -31.26 -2.44
C VAL A 374 6.03 -31.55 -1.74
N THR A 375 6.19 -32.72 -1.11
CA THR A 375 7.49 -33.07 -0.50
C THR A 375 8.61 -33.17 -1.52
N PHE A 376 8.35 -33.75 -2.70
CA PHE A 376 9.33 -33.76 -3.80
C PHE A 376 9.65 -32.34 -4.30
N ILE A 377 8.63 -31.51 -4.53
CA ILE A 377 8.83 -30.11 -4.98
C ILE A 377 9.64 -29.32 -3.95
N MET A 378 9.34 -29.47 -2.66
CA MET A 378 10.09 -28.81 -1.58
C MET A 378 11.54 -29.27 -1.53
N ALA A 379 11.81 -30.58 -1.68
CA ALA A 379 13.18 -31.10 -1.72
C ALA A 379 13.97 -30.52 -2.90
N TYR A 380 13.36 -30.41 -4.09
CA TYR A 380 14.00 -29.75 -5.24
C TYR A 380 14.15 -28.23 -5.04
N ALA A 381 13.20 -27.57 -4.37
CA ALA A 381 13.31 -26.15 -4.05
C ALA A 381 14.45 -25.87 -3.06
N GLU A 382 14.61 -26.69 -2.03
CA GLU A 382 15.72 -26.61 -1.08
C GLU A 382 17.07 -26.90 -1.75
N CYS A 383 17.13 -27.93 -2.60
CA CYS A 383 18.32 -28.23 -3.40
C CYS A 383 18.67 -27.06 -4.34
N GLY A 384 17.68 -26.48 -5.01
CA GLY A 384 17.86 -25.31 -5.86
C GLY A 384 18.35 -24.08 -5.09
N LEU A 385 17.80 -23.82 -3.90
CA LEU A 385 18.26 -22.75 -3.03
C LEU A 385 19.70 -23.00 -2.55
N ALA A 386 20.08 -24.23 -2.25
CA ALA A 386 21.44 -24.58 -1.84
C ALA A 386 22.46 -24.47 -2.98
N LEU A 387 22.06 -24.76 -4.22
CA LEU A 387 22.94 -24.72 -5.40
C LEU A 387 23.04 -23.33 -6.03
N PHE A 388 21.95 -22.54 -6.02
CA PHE A 388 21.84 -21.27 -6.76
C PHE A 388 21.51 -20.07 -5.86
N GLY A 389 21.45 -20.24 -4.54
CA GLY A 389 21.11 -19.17 -3.60
C GLY A 389 22.26 -18.25 -3.20
N ASP A 390 23.48 -18.52 -3.66
CA ASP A 390 24.67 -17.70 -3.44
C ASP A 390 24.69 -16.40 -4.29
#